data_AF-A0A1Y5I1W8-F1
#
_entry.id   AF-A0A1Y5I1W8-F1
#
_cell.length_a   1.000
_cell.length_b   1.000
_cell.length_c   1.000
_cell.angle_alpha   90.00
_cell.angle_beta   90.00
_cell.angle_gamma   90.00
#
_symmetry.space_group_name_H-M   'P 1'
#
loop_
_entity.id
_entity.type
_entity.pdbx_description
1 polymer ?
#
loop_
_entity_poly.entity_id
_entity_poly.type
_entity_poly.pdbx_seq_one_letter_code
_entity_poly.pdbx_strand_id
1 'polypeptide(L)'
;REASKAWVTKLGADYVVDHSKPLQPQIEALMAKEGIGQVTHVASLNGSGDYFDTYIDLLVPFGKIALIDDPGTIDISKIKMKSLSFHWEFMFARSMFNAKDINEQSNLLSRVGELVDQGYIQTTAGKNLGIINAENLKVAHAELESGKSIGKIVLEGFNR
;
A
#
# COMPACT_ATOMS: atom_id res chain seq x y z
N ARG A 1 1.57 -10.62 -11.48
CA ARG A 1 0.91 -11.90 -11.86
C ARG A 1 -0.54 -11.59 -12.27
N GLU A 2 -1.18 -12.40 -13.13
CA GLU A 2 -2.54 -12.11 -13.64
C GLU A 2 -3.60 -11.93 -12.55
N ALA A 3 -3.62 -12.81 -11.54
CA ALA A 3 -4.59 -12.74 -10.45
C ALA A 3 -4.49 -11.43 -9.64
N SER A 4 -3.27 -10.96 -9.35
CA SER A 4 -3.08 -9.69 -8.62
C SER A 4 -3.47 -8.50 -9.50
N LYS A 5 -3.14 -8.51 -10.80
CA LYS A 5 -3.52 -7.48 -11.77
C LYS A 5 -5.05 -7.37 -11.89
N ALA A 6 -5.75 -8.49 -12.05
CA ALA A 6 -7.21 -8.51 -12.10
C ALA A 6 -7.82 -7.97 -10.79
N TRP A 7 -7.23 -8.32 -9.65
CA TRP A 7 -7.66 -7.83 -8.34
C TRP A 7 -7.55 -6.30 -8.21
N VAL A 8 -6.38 -5.72 -8.49
CA VAL A 8 -6.21 -4.25 -8.38
C VAL A 8 -7.05 -3.48 -9.41
N THR A 9 -7.26 -4.05 -10.60
CA THR A 9 -8.16 -3.46 -11.60
C THR A 9 -9.61 -3.43 -11.09
N LYS A 10 -10.09 -4.54 -10.50
CA LYS A 10 -11.43 -4.62 -9.89
C LYS A 10 -11.60 -3.63 -8.74
N LEU A 11 -10.52 -3.31 -8.01
CA LEU A 11 -10.55 -2.33 -6.92
C LEU A 11 -10.54 -0.87 -7.41
N GLY A 12 -10.41 -0.62 -8.72
CA GLY A 12 -10.55 0.71 -9.31
C GLY A 12 -9.25 1.39 -9.73
N ALA A 13 -8.14 0.64 -9.88
CA ALA A 13 -6.95 1.23 -10.49
C ALA A 13 -7.19 1.54 -11.97
N ASP A 14 -6.98 2.80 -12.39
CA ASP A 14 -7.10 3.22 -13.79
C ASP A 14 -6.09 2.50 -14.69
N TYR A 15 -4.87 2.32 -14.19
CA TYR A 15 -3.77 1.67 -14.91
C TYR A 15 -2.98 0.73 -13.99
N VAL A 16 -2.58 -0.42 -14.53
CA VAL A 16 -1.77 -1.42 -13.81
C VAL A 16 -0.53 -1.78 -14.63
N VAL A 17 0.65 -1.54 -14.04
CA VAL A 17 1.96 -1.88 -14.60
C VAL A 17 2.56 -3.13 -13.93
N ASP A 18 3.53 -3.75 -14.59
CA ASP A 18 4.21 -4.94 -14.09
C ASP A 18 5.48 -4.56 -13.33
N HIS A 19 5.43 -4.64 -12.00
CA HIS A 19 6.54 -4.27 -11.12
C HIS A 19 7.74 -5.24 -11.19
N SER A 20 7.61 -6.42 -11.83
CA SER A 20 8.77 -7.29 -12.10
C SER A 20 9.61 -6.84 -13.30
N LYS A 21 9.22 -5.74 -13.95
CA LYS A 21 9.92 -5.12 -15.07
C LYS A 21 10.23 -3.66 -14.71
N PRO A 22 11.17 -3.00 -15.40
CA PRO A 22 11.44 -1.58 -15.19
C PRO A 22 10.15 -0.75 -15.27
N LEU A 23 9.86 0.03 -14.22
CA LEU A 23 8.60 0.78 -14.12
C LEU A 23 8.59 2.02 -15.03
N GLN A 24 9.72 2.70 -15.16
CA GLN A 24 9.81 3.97 -15.90
C GLN A 24 9.35 3.87 -17.35
N PRO A 25 9.82 2.91 -18.19
CA PRO A 25 9.35 2.79 -19.56
C PRO A 25 7.85 2.50 -19.67
N GLN A 26 7.28 1.76 -18.70
CA GLN A 26 5.86 1.44 -18.68
C GLN A 26 5.01 2.68 -18.37
N ILE A 27 5.44 3.49 -17.40
CA ILE A 27 4.75 4.72 -17.01
C ILE A 27 4.90 5.81 -18.09
N GLU A 28 6.07 5.95 -18.72
CA GLU A 28 6.28 6.86 -19.85
C GLU A 28 5.40 6.50 -21.06
N ALA A 29 5.27 5.20 -21.36
CA ALA A 29 4.35 4.74 -22.40
C ALA A 29 2.89 5.07 -22.09
N LEU A 30 2.47 4.97 -20.82
CA LEU A 30 1.13 5.38 -20.39
C LEU A 30 0.94 6.89 -20.50
N MET A 31 1.92 7.71 -20.07
CA MET A 31 1.88 9.17 -20.24
C MET A 31 1.71 9.56 -21.70
N ALA A 32 2.50 8.96 -22.59
CA ALA A 32 2.43 9.25 -24.02
C ALA A 32 1.12 8.81 -24.68
N LYS A 33 0.57 7.66 -24.26
CA LYS A 33 -0.63 7.07 -24.89
C LYS A 33 -1.94 7.67 -24.35
N GLU A 34 -2.02 7.84 -23.04
CA GLU A 34 -3.27 8.18 -22.34
C GLU A 34 -3.33 9.65 -21.93
N GLY A 35 -2.23 10.40 -22.09
CA GLY A 35 -2.16 11.81 -21.70
C GLY A 35 -2.17 12.02 -20.19
N ILE A 36 -1.80 11.00 -19.40
CA ILE A 36 -1.70 11.14 -17.94
C ILE A 36 -0.53 12.05 -17.57
N GLY A 37 -0.72 12.85 -16.52
CA GLY A 37 0.29 13.78 -16.03
C GLY A 37 1.50 13.07 -15.39
N GLN A 38 2.52 13.86 -15.07
CA GLN A 38 3.72 13.36 -14.39
C GLN A 38 3.40 12.86 -12.97
N VAL A 39 4.19 11.90 -12.48
CA VAL A 39 4.01 11.33 -11.14
C VAL A 39 4.39 12.37 -10.08
N THR A 40 3.46 12.67 -9.18
CA THR A 40 3.66 13.62 -8.07
C THR A 40 3.80 12.94 -6.71
N HIS A 41 3.26 11.73 -6.57
CA HIS A 41 3.23 10.98 -5.32
C HIS A 41 3.49 9.50 -5.60
N VAL A 42 4.23 8.86 -4.70
CA VAL A 42 4.42 7.41 -4.64
C VAL A 42 4.01 6.93 -3.24
N ALA A 43 3.14 5.93 -3.17
CA ALA A 43 2.85 5.17 -1.96
C ALA A 43 3.40 3.75 -2.13
N SER A 44 4.51 3.45 -1.46
CA SER A 44 5.20 2.16 -1.53
C SER A 44 4.77 1.26 -0.38
N LEU A 45 4.24 0.09 -0.70
CA LEU A 45 3.65 -0.83 0.28
C LEU A 45 4.48 -2.10 0.48
N ASN A 46 5.50 -2.32 -0.35
CA ASN A 46 6.41 -3.46 -0.29
C ASN A 46 7.62 -3.21 -1.22
N GLY A 47 8.77 -3.80 -0.88
CA GLY A 47 9.97 -3.76 -1.73
C GLY A 47 10.58 -2.36 -1.88
N SER A 48 10.32 -1.45 -0.94
CA SER A 48 10.76 -0.05 -1.07
C SER A 48 12.26 0.11 -1.28
N GLY A 49 13.08 -0.80 -0.73
CA GLY A 49 14.53 -0.78 -0.91
C GLY A 49 14.94 -1.00 -2.37
N ASP A 50 14.27 -1.92 -3.08
CA ASP A 50 14.58 -2.25 -4.48
C ASP A 50 14.14 -1.15 -5.45
N TYR A 51 13.07 -0.42 -5.11
CA TYR A 51 12.43 0.54 -6.01
C TYR A 51 12.74 2.01 -5.68
N PHE A 52 13.48 2.31 -4.60
CA PHE A 52 13.68 3.67 -4.12
C PHE A 52 14.24 4.62 -5.20
N ASP A 53 15.28 4.20 -5.92
CA ASP A 53 15.87 5.00 -7.00
C ASP A 53 14.88 5.21 -8.16
N THR A 54 14.07 4.19 -8.47
CA THR A 54 13.02 4.29 -9.49
C THR A 54 11.96 5.33 -9.10
N TYR A 55 11.59 5.43 -7.82
CA TYR A 55 10.66 6.45 -7.34
C TYR A 55 11.22 7.86 -7.54
N ILE A 56 12.51 8.05 -7.26
CA ILE A 56 13.19 9.33 -7.46
C ILE A 56 13.16 9.72 -8.93
N ASP A 57 13.44 8.79 -9.84
CA ASP A 57 13.45 9.05 -11.29
C ASP A 57 12.07 9.41 -11.82
N LEU A 58 11.03 8.71 -11.36
CA LEU A 58 9.64 8.93 -11.78
C LEU A 58 9.04 10.25 -11.30
N LEU A 59 9.40 10.70 -10.10
CA LEU A 59 8.79 11.87 -9.48
C LEU A 59 9.24 13.18 -10.12
N VAL A 60 8.31 14.12 -10.22
CA VAL A 60 8.62 15.54 -10.49
C VAL A 60 9.40 16.18 -9.34
N PRO A 61 10.09 17.31 -9.56
CA PRO A 61 10.59 18.13 -8.47
C PRO A 61 9.49 18.43 -7.44
N PHE A 62 9.84 18.38 -6.15
CA PHE A 62 8.92 18.52 -5.02
C PHE A 62 7.86 17.41 -4.88
N GLY A 63 8.03 16.29 -5.58
CA GLY A 63 7.23 15.09 -5.39
C GLY A 63 7.36 14.49 -3.99
N LYS A 64 6.47 13.54 -3.66
CA LYS A 64 6.40 12.91 -2.34
C LYS A 64 6.51 11.40 -2.42
N ILE A 65 7.36 10.82 -1.57
CA ILE A 65 7.47 9.38 -1.37
C ILE A 65 6.92 9.07 0.02
N ALA A 66 5.97 8.15 0.10
CA ALA A 66 5.50 7.56 1.35
C ALA A 66 5.74 6.05 1.33
N LEU A 67 6.21 5.48 2.44
CA LEU A 67 6.36 4.03 2.60
C LEU A 67 5.86 3.54 3.96
N ILE A 68 5.55 2.24 4.03
CA ILE A 68 5.07 1.55 5.24
C ILE A 68 5.84 0.26 5.59
N ASP A 69 6.72 -0.20 4.70
CA ASP A 69 7.56 -1.38 4.90
C ASP A 69 8.94 -1.03 5.49
N ASP A 70 9.78 -2.03 5.74
CA ASP A 70 11.12 -1.87 6.32
C ASP A 70 12.21 -2.12 5.25
N PRO A 71 12.60 -1.11 4.46
CA PRO A 71 13.53 -1.29 3.32
C PRO A 71 15.00 -1.54 3.70
N GLY A 72 15.33 -1.61 4.99
CA GLY A 72 16.71 -1.56 5.45
C GLY A 72 17.34 -0.19 5.23
N THR A 73 18.51 -0.14 4.59
CA THR A 73 19.24 1.12 4.37
C THR A 73 18.79 1.81 3.08
N ILE A 74 18.29 3.05 3.20
CA ILE A 74 18.01 3.94 2.08
C ILE A 74 18.93 5.17 2.13
N ASP A 75 19.49 5.56 0.99
CA ASP A 75 20.28 6.77 0.88
C ASP A 75 19.37 7.97 0.56
N ILE A 76 18.89 8.62 1.62
CA ILE A 76 18.01 9.80 1.52
C ILE A 76 18.67 10.96 0.76
N SER A 77 20.00 11.02 0.63
CA SER A 77 20.67 12.13 -0.05
C SER A 77 20.31 12.20 -1.54
N LYS A 78 19.94 11.06 -2.14
CA LYS A 78 19.51 10.94 -3.54
C LYS A 78 18.28 11.78 -3.86
N ILE A 79 17.41 12.07 -2.88
CA ILE A 79 16.17 12.82 -3.11
C ILE A 79 16.41 14.35 -3.21
N LYS A 80 17.61 14.82 -2.84
CA LYS A 80 17.96 16.24 -2.73
C LYS A 80 17.83 17.00 -4.06
N MET A 81 18.29 16.41 -5.15
CA MET A 81 18.33 17.09 -6.47
C MET A 81 16.95 17.50 -6.98
N LYS A 82 15.93 16.71 -6.65
CA LYS A 82 14.53 17.01 -6.96
C LYS A 82 13.78 17.63 -5.78
N SER A 83 14.45 17.88 -4.65
CA SER A 83 13.82 18.40 -3.42
C SER A 83 12.56 17.61 -3.02
N LEU A 84 12.62 16.28 -3.12
CA LEU A 84 11.48 15.43 -2.79
C LEU A 84 11.27 15.40 -1.27
N SER A 85 10.05 15.13 -0.86
CA SER A 85 9.73 14.82 0.53
C SER A 85 9.62 13.32 0.74
N PHE A 86 10.09 12.86 1.90
CA PHE A 86 10.03 11.47 2.33
C PHE A 86 9.18 11.37 3.58
N HIS A 87 8.19 10.47 3.56
CA HIS A 87 7.24 10.24 4.65
C HIS A 87 7.28 8.77 5.03
N TRP A 88 7.61 8.49 6.28
CA TRP A 88 7.46 7.15 6.83
C TRP A 88 6.12 7.10 7.55
N GLU A 89 5.17 6.34 7.02
CA GLU A 89 3.87 6.19 7.66
C GLU A 89 3.92 5.01 8.63
N PHE A 90 3.60 5.29 9.90
CA PHE A 90 3.51 4.27 10.94
C PHE A 90 2.24 4.48 11.76
N MET A 91 1.22 3.67 11.47
CA MET A 91 -0.11 3.87 12.03
C MET A 91 -0.16 3.76 13.58
N PHE A 92 0.83 3.16 14.24
CA PHE A 92 0.86 3.10 15.71
C PHE A 92 1.47 4.35 16.35
N ALA A 93 2.12 5.24 15.58
CA ALA A 93 2.81 6.42 16.14
C ALA A 93 1.88 7.27 17.04
N ARG A 94 0.64 7.55 16.58
CA ARG A 94 -0.34 8.30 17.37
C ARG A 94 -0.66 7.63 18.71
N SER A 95 -0.97 6.33 18.70
CA SER A 95 -1.38 5.58 19.88
C SER A 95 -0.23 5.29 20.84
N MET A 96 0.97 5.01 20.33
CA MET A 96 2.14 4.72 21.15
C MET A 96 2.64 5.94 21.92
N PHE A 97 2.48 7.14 21.36
CA PHE A 97 2.97 8.38 21.96
C PHE A 97 1.88 9.29 22.52
N ASN A 98 0.62 8.83 22.55
CA ASN A 98 -0.54 9.65 22.97
C ASN A 98 -0.54 11.02 22.27
N ALA A 99 -0.36 11.02 20.94
CA ALA A 99 -0.30 12.25 20.17
C ALA A 99 -1.56 13.10 20.39
N LYS A 100 -1.42 14.43 20.32
CA LYS A 100 -2.52 15.38 20.54
C LYS A 100 -3.75 15.09 19.66
N ASP A 101 -3.51 14.56 18.46
CA ASP A 101 -4.50 14.22 17.43
C ASP A 101 -4.82 12.71 17.39
N ILE A 102 -4.68 11.97 18.49
CA ILE A 102 -4.98 10.52 18.54
C ILE A 102 -6.39 10.16 18.02
N ASN A 103 -7.36 11.06 18.20
CA ASN A 103 -8.75 10.88 17.76
C ASN A 103 -8.92 10.84 16.24
N GLU A 104 -7.94 11.30 15.45
CA GLU A 104 -8.03 11.27 13.99
C GLU A 104 -8.15 9.85 13.42
N GLN A 105 -7.67 8.83 14.15
CA GLN A 105 -7.91 7.44 13.76
C GLN A 105 -9.40 7.06 13.85
N SER A 106 -10.11 7.53 14.88
CA SER A 106 -11.56 7.30 15.01
C SER A 106 -12.33 8.03 13.91
N ASN A 107 -11.97 9.29 13.64
CA ASN A 107 -12.57 10.09 12.56
C ASN A 107 -12.39 9.40 11.20
N LEU A 108 -11.17 8.95 10.90
CA LEU A 108 -10.86 8.25 9.65
C LEU A 108 -11.64 6.93 9.52
N LEU A 109 -11.67 6.10 10.56
CA LEU A 109 -12.38 4.82 10.53
C LEU A 109 -13.90 5.00 10.38
N SER A 110 -14.47 6.02 11.05
CA SER A 110 -15.88 6.37 10.91
C SER A 110 -16.19 6.79 9.47
N ARG A 111 -15.34 7.64 8.89
CA ARG A 111 -15.48 8.06 7.50
C ARG A 111 -15.35 6.90 6.51
N VAL A 112 -14.43 5.97 6.75
CA VAL A 112 -14.31 4.74 5.94
C VAL A 112 -15.58 3.91 6.05
N GLY A 113 -16.18 3.76 7.24
CA GLY A 113 -17.46 3.09 7.43
C GLY A 113 -18.58 3.69 6.58
N GLU A 114 -18.73 5.02 6.61
CA GLU A 114 -19.71 5.73 5.76
C GLU A 114 -19.49 5.46 4.26
N LEU A 115 -18.22 5.45 3.81
CA LEU A 115 -17.89 5.20 2.42
C LEU A 115 -18.14 3.74 2.01
N VAL A 116 -18.03 2.80 2.95
CA VAL A 116 -18.43 1.39 2.75
C VAL A 116 -19.95 1.29 2.61
N ASP A 117 -20.71 1.92 3.50
CA ASP A 117 -22.18 1.91 3.45
C ASP A 117 -22.72 2.58 2.17
N GLN A 118 -22.02 3.60 1.67
CA GLN A 118 -22.33 4.26 0.40
C GLN A 118 -21.87 3.48 -0.85
N GLY A 119 -21.13 2.38 -0.68
CA GLY A 119 -20.64 1.55 -1.78
C GLY A 119 -19.42 2.11 -2.52
N TYR A 120 -18.80 3.19 -2.02
CA TYR A 120 -17.56 3.73 -2.59
C TYR A 120 -16.32 2.91 -2.23
N ILE A 121 -16.34 2.25 -1.06
CA ILE A 121 -15.27 1.34 -0.63
C ILE A 121 -15.85 -0.07 -0.47
N GLN A 122 -15.19 -1.06 -1.07
CA GLN A 122 -15.53 -2.47 -0.91
C GLN A 122 -14.55 -3.18 0.02
N THR A 123 -15.01 -4.26 0.67
CA THR A 123 -14.14 -5.09 1.51
C THR A 123 -12.96 -5.67 0.72
N THR A 124 -11.82 -5.80 1.39
CA THR A 124 -10.62 -6.46 0.84
C THR A 124 -10.40 -7.85 1.41
N ALA A 125 -11.38 -8.40 2.16
CA ALA A 125 -11.33 -9.78 2.63
C ALA A 125 -11.19 -10.74 1.45
N GLY A 126 -10.05 -11.43 1.38
CA GLY A 126 -9.72 -12.37 0.31
C GLY A 126 -9.89 -13.82 0.74
N LYS A 127 -9.68 -14.12 2.03
CA LYS A 127 -9.78 -15.47 2.59
C LYS A 127 -10.30 -15.43 4.02
N ASN A 128 -11.23 -16.33 4.34
CA ASN A 128 -11.69 -16.58 5.72
C ASN A 128 -11.17 -17.95 6.15
N LEU A 129 -10.37 -17.99 7.23
CA LEU A 129 -9.81 -19.23 7.79
C LEU A 129 -10.65 -19.80 8.93
N GLY A 130 -11.86 -19.26 9.15
CA GLY A 130 -12.82 -19.74 10.13
C GLY A 130 -12.57 -19.20 11.53
N ILE A 131 -12.85 -20.02 12.53
CA ILE A 131 -12.80 -19.65 13.94
C ILE A 131 -11.42 -19.19 14.39
N ILE A 132 -11.38 -18.26 15.33
CA ILE A 132 -10.15 -17.81 15.96
C ILE A 132 -9.68 -18.91 16.91
N ASN A 133 -8.61 -19.61 16.52
CA ASN A 133 -7.88 -20.56 17.34
C ASN A 133 -6.39 -20.57 16.95
N ALA A 134 -5.54 -21.21 17.76
CA ALA A 134 -4.10 -21.24 17.52
C ALA A 134 -3.70 -21.95 16.21
N GLU A 135 -4.48 -22.95 15.78
CA GLU A 135 -4.23 -23.69 14.54
C GLU A 135 -4.43 -22.79 13.32
N ASN A 136 -5.58 -22.14 13.21
CA ASN A 136 -5.92 -21.24 12.12
C ASN A 136 -5.04 -20.00 12.10
N LEU A 137 -4.63 -19.48 13.26
CA LEU A 137 -3.66 -18.38 13.35
C LEU A 137 -2.30 -18.78 12.75
N LYS A 138 -1.78 -19.97 13.05
CA LYS A 138 -0.51 -20.44 12.45
C LYS A 138 -0.60 -20.53 10.93
N VAL A 139 -1.72 -21.02 10.40
CA VAL A 139 -1.97 -21.06 8.94
C VAL A 139 -2.01 -19.65 8.35
N ALA A 140 -2.70 -18.71 9.01
CA ALA A 140 -2.77 -17.31 8.58
C ALA A 140 -1.38 -16.66 8.52
N HIS A 141 -0.56 -16.86 9.56
CA HIS A 141 0.81 -16.35 9.62
C HIS A 141 1.68 -16.91 8.50
N ALA A 142 1.70 -18.23 8.31
CA ALA A 142 2.49 -18.86 7.25
C ALA A 142 2.10 -18.35 5.84
N GLU A 143 0.82 -18.07 5.60
CA GLU A 143 0.35 -17.52 4.33
C GLU A 143 0.76 -16.06 4.13
N LEU A 144 0.70 -15.23 5.19
CA LEU A 144 1.18 -13.85 5.15
C LEU A 144 2.69 -13.79 4.88
N GLU A 145 3.48 -14.59 5.61
CA GLU A 145 4.93 -14.69 5.47
C GLU A 145 5.36 -15.16 4.07
N SER A 146 4.50 -15.90 3.37
CA SER A 146 4.78 -16.33 1.99
C SER A 146 4.80 -15.18 0.98
N GLY A 147 4.23 -14.01 1.32
CA GLY A 147 4.13 -12.84 0.44
C GLY A 147 3.22 -13.02 -0.77
N LYS A 148 2.40 -14.09 -0.81
CA LYS A 148 1.56 -14.45 -1.99
C LYS A 148 0.07 -14.17 -1.80
N SER A 149 -0.34 -13.75 -0.61
CA SER A 149 -1.75 -13.46 -0.31
C SER A 149 -2.27 -12.29 -1.15
N ILE A 150 -3.50 -12.41 -1.65
CA ILE A 150 -4.23 -11.33 -2.32
C ILE A 150 -5.38 -10.91 -1.39
N GLY A 151 -5.45 -9.61 -1.08
CA GLY A 151 -6.41 -9.09 -0.10
C GLY A 151 -6.01 -9.42 1.34
N LYS A 152 -7.00 -9.55 2.22
CA LYS A 152 -6.83 -9.79 3.66
C LYS A 152 -7.30 -11.19 4.06
N ILE A 153 -6.54 -11.82 4.94
CA ILE A 153 -6.95 -13.05 5.63
C ILE A 153 -7.73 -12.64 6.89
N VAL A 154 -8.91 -13.22 7.08
CA VAL A 154 -9.81 -12.95 8.21
C VAL A 154 -10.07 -14.25 8.96
N LEU A 155 -10.19 -14.13 10.28
CA LEU A 155 -10.71 -15.16 11.19
C LEU A 155 -11.81 -14.52 12.03
N GLU A 156 -12.85 -15.27 12.36
CA GLU A 156 -13.99 -14.72 13.10
C GLU A 156 -14.62 -15.74 14.06
N GLY A 157 -15.11 -15.26 15.20
CA GLY A 157 -15.72 -16.09 16.23
C GLY A 157 -14.71 -16.92 17.03
N PHE A 158 -15.19 -17.53 18.10
CA PHE A 158 -14.43 -18.43 18.97
C PHE A 158 -15.27 -19.68 19.24
N ASN A 159 -14.62 -20.81 19.49
CA ASN A 159 -15.31 -21.96 20.08
C ASN A 159 -15.87 -21.49 21.43
N ARG A 160 -17.20 -21.47 21.55
CA ARG A 160 -17.86 -21.29 22.84
C ARG A 160 -17.69 -22.52 23.70
#